data_AF-A0A2G2X5M5-F1
#
_entry.id   AF-A0A2G2X5M5-F1
#
_cell.length_a   1.000
_cell.length_b   1.000
_cell.length_c   1.000
_cell.angle_alpha   90.00
_cell.angle_beta   90.00
_cell.angle_gamma   90.00
#
_symmetry.space_group_name_H-M   'P 1'
#
loop_
_entity.id
_entity.type
_entity.pdbx_description
1 polymer ?
#
loop_
_entity_poly.entity_id
_entity_poly.type
_entity_poly.pdbx_seq_one_letter_code
_entity_poly.pdbx_strand_id
1 'polypeptide(L)'
;MEQIKILSPATYMWLDKFLLDKWTMYKDDGRRWGAMTTNVSESYNGLLKKARGLPVTAMVRMTFALVDRFVERSNLADALLQNNKPWPPAVENKFLDYWERAQSHADIMTYQTGDKVFKILTFARCPQS
;
A
#
# COMPACT_ATOMS: atom_id res chain seq x y z
N MET A 1 -3.64 -17.68 -18.87
CA MET A 1 -3.58 -16.98 -20.18
C MET A 1 -4.63 -17.51 -21.14
N GLU A 2 -4.56 -18.80 -21.51
CA GLU A 2 -5.59 -19.51 -22.29
C GLU A 2 -7.02 -19.31 -21.76
N GLN A 3 -7.19 -19.41 -20.43
CA GLN A 3 -8.51 -19.22 -19.79
C GLN A 3 -9.11 -17.83 -20.01
N ILE A 4 -8.30 -16.75 -20.01
CA ILE A 4 -8.80 -15.37 -20.26
C ILE A 4 -9.21 -15.21 -21.72
N LYS A 5 -8.46 -15.83 -22.64
CA LYS A 5 -8.74 -15.83 -24.08
C LYS A 5 -10.05 -16.56 -24.40
N ILE A 6 -10.32 -17.67 -23.72
CA ILE A 6 -11.58 -18.43 -23.83
C ILE A 6 -12.76 -17.62 -23.26
N LEU A 7 -12.57 -16.95 -22.13
CA LEU A 7 -13.62 -16.20 -21.45
C LEU A 7 -14.00 -14.89 -22.19
N SER A 8 -12.98 -14.18 -22.71
CA SER A 8 -13.17 -12.93 -23.46
C SER A 8 -11.98 -12.66 -24.40
N PRO A 9 -12.15 -12.93 -25.71
CA PRO A 9 -11.13 -12.63 -26.71
C PRO A 9 -10.77 -11.15 -26.79
N ALA A 10 -11.75 -10.26 -26.60
CA ALA A 10 -11.54 -8.81 -26.63
C ALA A 10 -10.67 -8.34 -25.44
N THR A 11 -10.91 -8.89 -24.25
CA THR A 11 -10.10 -8.59 -23.06
C THR A 11 -8.67 -9.12 -23.24
N TYR A 12 -8.52 -10.30 -23.83
CA TYR A 12 -7.20 -10.86 -24.14
C TYR A 12 -6.43 -9.97 -25.14
N MET A 13 -7.05 -9.55 -26.25
CA MET A 13 -6.41 -8.65 -27.22
C MET A 13 -6.07 -7.28 -26.63
N TRP A 14 -6.84 -6.80 -25.66
CA TRP A 14 -6.53 -5.54 -24.96
C TRP A 14 -5.34 -5.72 -23.99
N LEU A 15 -5.31 -6.82 -23.23
CA LEU A 15 -4.20 -7.16 -22.32
C LEU A 15 -2.89 -7.39 -23.08
N ASP A 16 -2.95 -8.04 -24.26
CA ASP A 16 -1.81 -8.35 -25.12
C ASP A 16 -1.03 -7.10 -25.59
N LYS A 17 -1.64 -5.91 -25.48
CA LYS A 17 -0.96 -4.63 -25.76
C LYS A 17 0.04 -4.22 -24.68
N PHE A 18 0.04 -4.87 -23.53
CA PHE A 18 0.91 -4.56 -22.39
C PHE A 18 1.86 -5.72 -22.10
N LEU A 19 3.02 -5.44 -21.51
CA LEU A 19 3.92 -6.49 -21.02
C LEU A 19 3.27 -7.27 -19.87
N LEU A 20 3.38 -8.60 -19.87
CA LEU A 20 2.77 -9.51 -18.87
C LEU A 20 3.07 -9.10 -17.42
N ASP A 21 4.24 -8.52 -17.18
CA ASP A 21 4.68 -8.05 -15.86
C ASP A 21 3.84 -6.88 -15.32
N LYS A 22 3.09 -6.22 -16.20
CA LYS A 22 2.16 -5.13 -15.87
C LYS A 22 0.71 -5.59 -15.78
N TRP A 23 0.41 -6.87 -16.07
CA TRP A 23 -0.97 -7.38 -16.13
C TRP A 23 -1.58 -7.63 -14.76
N THR A 24 -0.75 -7.95 -13.77
CA THR A 24 -1.22 -8.30 -12.43
C THR A 24 -0.41 -7.54 -11.38
N MET A 25 -1.11 -6.90 -10.43
CA MET A 25 -0.50 -6.25 -9.26
C MET A 25 0.40 -7.18 -8.43
N TYR A 26 0.29 -8.49 -8.64
CA TYR A 26 1.06 -9.51 -7.94
C TYR A 26 2.52 -9.59 -8.45
N LYS A 27 2.79 -9.21 -9.69
CA LYS A 27 4.12 -9.32 -10.32
C LYS A 27 4.96 -8.04 -10.24
N ASP A 28 4.65 -7.16 -9.31
CA ASP A 28 5.27 -5.84 -9.18
C ASP A 28 6.60 -5.86 -8.40
N ASP A 29 7.18 -7.03 -8.13
CA ASP A 29 8.35 -7.20 -7.23
C ASP A 29 8.17 -6.47 -5.87
N GLY A 30 6.93 -6.39 -5.38
CA GLY A 30 6.59 -5.65 -4.16
C GLY A 30 6.46 -4.12 -4.32
N ARG A 31 6.63 -3.57 -5.52
CA ARG A 31 6.49 -2.13 -5.82
C ARG A 31 5.05 -1.80 -6.19
N ARG A 32 4.22 -1.43 -5.21
CA ARG A 32 2.83 -1.01 -5.48
C ARG A 32 2.80 0.33 -6.24
N TRP A 33 2.64 0.32 -7.56
CA TRP A 33 2.42 1.56 -8.33
C TRP A 33 1.13 2.30 -7.94
N GLY A 34 0.14 1.60 -7.39
CA GLY A 34 -1.10 2.20 -6.89
C GLY A 34 -0.89 3.20 -5.73
N ALA A 35 0.21 3.08 -4.97
CA ALA A 35 0.56 4.09 -3.96
C ALA A 35 1.10 5.38 -4.58
N MET A 36 1.69 5.31 -5.78
CA MET A 36 2.34 6.44 -6.45
C MET A 36 1.34 7.34 -7.18
N THR A 37 0.31 6.78 -7.81
CA THR A 37 -0.64 7.56 -8.64
C THR A 37 -1.85 8.10 -7.88
N THR A 38 -2.28 7.44 -6.82
CA THR A 38 -3.49 7.85 -6.09
C THR A 38 -3.21 8.93 -5.04
N ASN A 39 -2.01 8.97 -4.46
CA ASN A 39 -1.73 9.86 -3.32
C ASN A 39 -1.80 11.36 -3.67
N VAL A 40 -1.34 11.77 -4.86
CA VAL A 40 -1.31 13.20 -5.22
C VAL A 40 -2.72 13.73 -5.49
N SER A 41 -3.49 13.04 -6.33
CA SER A 41 -4.86 13.44 -6.67
C SER A 41 -5.80 13.31 -5.46
N GLU A 42 -5.63 12.30 -4.61
CA GLU A 42 -6.37 12.16 -3.35
C GLU A 42 -6.01 13.23 -2.33
N SER A 43 -4.71 13.53 -2.14
CA SER A 43 -4.28 14.62 -1.26
C SER A 43 -4.81 15.97 -1.74
N TYR A 44 -4.80 16.21 -3.04
CA TYR A 44 -5.35 17.42 -3.64
C TYR A 44 -6.87 17.50 -3.48
N ASN A 45 -7.59 16.40 -3.73
CA ASN A 45 -9.04 16.34 -3.49
C ASN A 45 -9.39 16.52 -2.01
N GLY A 46 -8.60 15.97 -1.10
CA GLY A 46 -8.73 16.19 0.34
C GLY A 46 -8.50 17.65 0.72
N LEU A 47 -7.50 18.30 0.12
CA LEU A 47 -7.23 19.73 0.28
C LEU A 47 -8.41 20.57 -0.20
N LEU A 48 -8.88 20.33 -1.42
CA LEU A 48 -10.01 21.05 -2.03
C LEU A 48 -11.29 20.91 -1.22
N LYS A 49 -11.57 19.72 -0.67
CA LYS A 49 -12.71 19.51 0.24
C LYS A 49 -12.61 20.37 1.51
N LYS A 50 -11.41 20.48 2.09
CA LYS A 50 -11.14 21.33 3.28
C LYS A 50 -11.12 22.83 2.96
N ALA A 51 -10.80 23.18 1.72
CA ALA A 51 -10.71 24.57 1.26
C ALA A 51 -12.08 25.21 0.96
N ARG A 52 -13.17 24.42 0.95
CA ARG A 52 -14.52 24.90 0.66
C ARG A 52 -14.93 25.99 1.66
N GLY A 53 -15.35 27.15 1.13
CA GLY A 53 -15.78 28.29 1.93
C GLY A 53 -14.63 29.17 2.46
N LEU A 54 -13.37 28.87 2.11
CA LEU A 54 -12.24 29.73 2.47
C LEU A 54 -12.01 30.83 1.42
N PRO A 55 -11.42 31.97 1.83
CA PRO A 55 -10.94 32.98 0.89
C PRO A 55 -9.90 32.41 -0.09
N VAL A 56 -9.85 32.94 -1.31
CA VAL A 56 -8.91 32.51 -2.36
C VAL A 56 -7.46 32.52 -1.88
N THR A 57 -7.08 33.53 -1.09
CA THR A 57 -5.74 33.64 -0.50
C THR A 57 -5.41 32.48 0.43
N ALA A 58 -6.36 32.01 1.24
CA ALA A 58 -6.16 30.84 2.10
C ALA A 58 -6.01 29.56 1.27
N MET A 59 -6.80 29.40 0.21
CA MET A 59 -6.70 28.25 -0.69
C MET A 59 -5.33 28.18 -1.38
N VAL A 60 -4.81 29.32 -1.86
CA VAL A 60 -3.48 29.40 -2.48
C VAL A 60 -2.37 29.06 -1.47
N ARG A 61 -2.47 29.52 -0.22
CA ARG A 61 -1.51 29.14 0.83
C ARG A 61 -1.54 27.65 1.12
N MET A 62 -2.74 27.06 1.14
CA MET A 62 -2.92 25.62 1.33
C MET A 62 -2.30 24.79 0.20
N THR A 63 -2.37 25.25 -1.05
CA THR A 63 -1.72 24.54 -2.16
C THR A 63 -0.20 24.60 -2.07
N PHE A 64 0.39 25.76 -1.71
CA PHE A 64 1.84 25.85 -1.49
C PHE A 64 2.30 24.93 -0.36
N ALA A 65 1.59 24.93 0.77
CA ALA A 65 1.92 24.03 1.88
C ALA A 65 1.84 22.54 1.51
N LEU A 66 0.97 22.17 0.56
CA LEU A 66 0.91 20.80 0.03
C LEU A 66 2.13 20.49 -0.84
N VAL A 67 2.56 21.42 -1.69
CA VAL A 67 3.77 21.29 -2.51
C VAL A 67 5.01 21.13 -1.63
N ASP A 68 5.16 21.97 -0.61
CA ASP A 68 6.28 21.90 0.33
C ASP A 68 6.37 20.51 0.98
N ARG A 69 5.23 19.97 1.43
CA ARG A 69 5.14 18.61 1.98
C ARG A 69 5.59 17.53 0.99
N PHE A 70 5.30 17.68 -0.30
CA PHE A 70 5.75 16.72 -1.32
C PHE A 70 7.25 16.80 -1.52
N VAL A 71 7.81 18.01 -1.58
CA VAL A 71 9.27 18.22 -1.69
C VAL A 71 9.99 17.62 -0.49
N GLU A 72 9.53 17.91 0.74
CA GLU A 72 10.10 17.33 1.96
C GLU A 72 10.09 15.80 1.95
N ARG A 73 8.97 15.19 1.54
CA ARG A 73 8.86 13.74 1.45
C ARG A 73 9.74 13.13 0.35
N SER A 74 9.89 13.81 -0.77
CA SER A 74 10.80 13.39 -1.85
C SER A 74 12.23 13.39 -1.35
N ASN A 75 12.68 14.49 -0.75
CA ASN A 75 14.03 14.61 -0.19
C ASN A 75 14.30 13.54 0.88
N LEU A 76 13.31 13.25 1.73
CA LEU A 76 13.40 12.19 2.73
C LEU A 76 13.50 10.81 2.07
N ALA A 77 12.73 10.55 1.02
CA ALA A 77 12.83 9.30 0.27
C ALA A 77 14.22 9.14 -0.37
N ASP A 78 14.75 10.18 -0.99
CA ASP A 78 16.09 10.17 -1.59
C ASP A 78 17.18 9.91 -0.54
N ALA A 79 17.08 10.57 0.63
CA ALA A 79 18.00 10.34 1.74
C ALA A 79 17.92 8.90 2.27
N LEU A 80 16.72 8.30 2.34
CA LEU A 80 16.56 6.91 2.76
C LEU A 80 17.18 5.94 1.74
N LEU A 81 16.98 6.20 0.45
CA LEU A 81 17.58 5.41 -0.63
C LEU A 81 19.11 5.45 -0.58
N GLN A 82 19.70 6.63 -0.34
CA GLN A 82 21.15 6.77 -0.14
C GLN A 82 21.68 5.97 1.04
N ASN A 83 20.87 5.81 2.10
CA ASN A 83 21.22 5.04 3.29
C ASN A 83 20.82 3.55 3.19
N ASN A 84 20.45 3.04 2.00
CA ASN A 84 19.95 1.68 1.80
C ASN A 84 18.78 1.29 2.72
N LYS A 85 17.98 2.29 3.14
CA LYS A 85 16.77 2.04 3.95
C LYS A 85 15.57 1.96 3.02
N PRO A 86 14.91 0.79 2.91
CA PRO A 86 13.77 0.63 2.01
C PRO A 86 12.52 1.37 2.48
N TRP A 87 12.43 1.74 3.77
CA TRP A 87 11.24 2.34 4.36
C TRP A 87 11.57 3.51 5.30
N PRO A 88 10.67 4.50 5.42
CA PRO A 88 10.76 5.49 6.49
C PRO A 88 10.62 4.86 7.88
N PRO A 89 11.24 5.44 8.92
CA PRO A 89 11.17 4.91 10.29
C PRO A 89 9.74 4.72 10.81
N ALA A 90 8.81 5.59 10.41
CA ALA A 90 7.40 5.47 10.80
C ALA A 90 6.72 4.20 10.26
N VAL A 91 7.13 3.73 9.09
CA VAL A 91 6.64 2.49 8.49
C VAL A 91 7.29 1.29 9.18
N GLU A 92 8.59 1.36 9.43
CA GLU A 92 9.34 0.35 10.18
C GLU A 92 8.77 0.13 11.59
N ASN A 93 8.51 1.22 12.32
CA ASN A 93 7.88 1.16 13.64
C ASN A 93 6.48 0.52 13.61
N LYS A 94 5.70 0.78 12.55
CA LYS A 94 4.39 0.11 12.38
C LYS A 94 4.55 -1.38 12.11
N PHE A 95 5.51 -1.78 11.29
CA PHE A 95 5.80 -3.19 11.07
C PHE A 95 6.21 -3.87 12.37
N LEU A 96 7.02 -3.22 13.20
CA LEU A 96 7.40 -3.72 14.52
C LEU A 96 6.19 -3.86 15.46
N ASP A 97 5.34 -2.84 15.59
CA ASP A 97 4.10 -2.91 16.39
C ASP A 97 3.18 -4.05 15.91
N TYR A 98 3.01 -4.21 14.59
CA TYR A 98 2.24 -5.33 14.05
C TYR A 98 2.89 -6.68 14.33
N TRP A 99 4.20 -6.76 14.23
CA TRP A 99 4.94 -7.99 14.51
C TRP A 99 4.86 -8.37 15.99
N GLU A 100 5.05 -7.43 16.92
CA GLU A 100 4.90 -7.64 18.36
C GLU A 100 3.48 -8.10 18.71
N ARG A 101 2.44 -7.47 18.14
CA ARG A 101 1.06 -7.93 18.32
C ARG A 101 0.84 -9.33 17.77
N ALA A 102 1.43 -9.64 16.62
CA ALA A 102 1.33 -10.96 16.01
C ALA A 102 1.98 -12.06 16.87
N GLN A 103 3.02 -11.75 17.64
CA GLN A 103 3.62 -12.72 18.58
C GLN A 103 2.64 -13.16 19.69
N SER A 104 1.66 -12.33 20.03
CA SER A 104 0.63 -12.70 21.01
C SER A 104 -0.37 -13.73 20.48
N HIS A 105 -0.39 -13.97 19.16
CA HIS A 105 -1.25 -14.94 18.48
C HIS A 105 -0.52 -16.29 18.33
N ALA A 106 -0.40 -17.04 19.42
CA ALA A 106 0.20 -18.37 19.43
C ALA A 106 -0.86 -19.48 19.30
N ASP A 107 -1.02 -20.01 18.07
CA ASP A 107 -1.02 -21.45 17.73
C ASP A 107 -1.74 -21.73 16.40
N ILE A 108 -0.97 -22.14 15.38
CA ILE A 108 -1.51 -22.67 14.13
C ILE A 108 -1.66 -24.18 14.31
N MET A 109 -2.88 -24.67 14.51
CA MET A 109 -3.15 -26.11 14.47
C MET A 109 -3.44 -26.54 13.03
N THR A 110 -2.56 -27.35 12.44
CA THR A 110 -2.80 -28.01 11.16
C THR A 110 -3.81 -29.14 11.35
N TYR A 111 -4.94 -29.10 10.64
CA TYR A 111 -5.85 -30.25 10.57
C TYR A 111 -5.72 -30.88 9.18
N GLN A 112 -5.25 -32.14 9.16
CA GLN A 112 -5.18 -33.04 8.00
C GLN A 112 -4.28 -32.56 6.84
N THR A 113 -3.08 -33.11 6.77
CA THR A 113 -2.02 -32.85 5.76
C THR A 113 -2.45 -33.13 4.31
N GLY A 114 -3.57 -33.82 4.07
CA GLY A 114 -4.06 -34.18 2.73
C GLY A 114 -4.78 -33.05 1.97
N ASP A 115 -5.54 -32.21 2.66
CA ASP A 115 -6.52 -31.31 2.01
C ASP A 115 -6.08 -29.84 1.95
N LYS A 116 -4.90 -29.50 2.48
CA LYS A 116 -4.37 -28.12 2.56
C LYS A 116 -5.33 -27.11 3.21
N VAL A 117 -6.21 -27.55 4.10
CA VAL A 117 -7.12 -26.68 4.85
C VAL A 117 -6.47 -26.34 6.20
N PHE A 118 -6.30 -25.05 6.47
CA PHE A 118 -5.74 -24.56 7.73
C PHE A 118 -6.82 -23.82 8.51
N LYS A 119 -6.94 -24.11 9.81
CA LYS A 119 -7.78 -23.34 10.72
C LYS A 119 -6.88 -22.45 11.57
N ILE A 120 -7.00 -21.14 11.39
CA ILE A 120 -6.29 -20.15 12.19
C ILE A 120 -7.16 -19.85 13.41
N LEU A 121 -6.72 -20.25 14.59
CA LEU A 121 -7.34 -19.86 15.85
C LEU A 121 -6.51 -18.75 16.47
N THR A 122 -7.02 -17.53 16.38
CA THR A 122 -6.36 -16.35 16.91
C THR A 122 -6.85 -16.12 18.34
N PHE A 123 -6.03 -16.46 19.33
CA PHE A 123 -6.25 -16.02 20.72
C PHE A 123 -5.35 -14.82 20.99
N ALA A 124 -5.89 -13.77 21.62
CA ALA A 124 -5.08 -12.71 22.21
C ALA A 124 -4.65 -13.20 23.60
N ARG A 125 -3.35 -13.37 23.86
CA ARG A 125 -2.88 -13.61 25.22
C ARG A 125 -3.16 -12.35 26.06
N CYS A 126 -4.05 -12.47 27.05
CA CYS A 126 -4.23 -11.46 28.07
C CYS A 126 -2.93 -11.36 28.89
N PRO A 127 -2.37 -10.16 29.15
CA PRO A 127 -1.20 -10.03 30.02
C PRO A 127 -1.58 -10.55 31.42
N GLN A 128 -0.80 -11.49 31.96
CA GLN A 128 -0.96 -11.88 33.36
C GLN A 128 -0.44 -10.72 34.22
N SER A 129 -1.33 -10.20 35.06
CA SER A 129 -1.08 -9.17 36.09
C SER A 129 -0.12 -9.66 37.16
#